data_AF-A0A7V6ZD50-F1
#
_entry.id   AF-A0A7V6ZD50-F1
#
_cell.length_a   1.000
_cell.length_b   1.000
_cell.length_c   1.000
_cell.angle_alpha   90.00
_cell.angle_beta   90.00
_cell.angle_gamma   90.00
#
_symmetry.space_group_name_H-M   'P 1'
#
loop_
_entity.id
_entity.type
_entity.pdbx_description
1 polymer ?
#
loop_
_entity_poly.entity_id
_entity_poly.type
_entity_poly.pdbx_seq_one_letter_code
_entity_poly.pdbx_strand_id
1 'polypeptide(L)'
;MSFEEILQIIAWKYVWNPALPIIFLLFGLYVTIGTRFFQIRRFGTIWRNTVGKIVEARRGKGPGILTSFQAWATAAGGAIGMGNIAGVSSAVALGGPGAIFWMWVSALMGMVTKMCEVTLAVHYREVFPDGRAYGGPTFYIEKGLGKERKWPSWLWKLIALVFGVGLFSTMLITMSNYTLQESFKATFNTSNTAAVIFGFLFMILGY
;
A
#
# COMPACT_ATOMS: atom_id res chain seq x y z
N MET A 1 29.80 -12.75 12.52
CA MET A 1 28.75 -11.85 12.02
C MET A 1 27.48 -12.22 12.77
N SER A 2 26.96 -11.33 13.60
CA SER A 2 25.74 -11.58 14.36
C SER A 2 24.52 -11.60 13.42
N PHE A 3 23.43 -12.25 13.83
CA PHE A 3 22.18 -12.25 13.06
C PHE A 3 21.67 -10.83 12.78
N GLU A 4 21.86 -9.91 13.75
CA GLU A 4 21.48 -8.51 13.60
C GLU A 4 22.31 -7.78 12.54
N GLU A 5 23.62 -8.04 12.47
CA GLU A 5 24.49 -7.45 11.45
C GLU A 5 24.08 -7.92 10.04
N ILE A 6 23.72 -9.18 9.88
CA ILE A 6 23.22 -9.72 8.60
C ILE A 6 21.92 -9.01 8.20
N LEU A 7 20.99 -8.83 9.14
CA LEU A 7 19.75 -8.12 8.89
C LEU A 7 19.98 -6.64 8.52
N GLN A 8 20.90 -5.96 9.20
CA GLN A 8 21.23 -4.57 8.90
C GLN A 8 21.85 -4.43 7.50
N ILE A 9 22.75 -5.34 7.12
CA ILE A 9 23.32 -5.35 5.77
C ILE A 9 22.22 -5.57 4.73
N ILE A 10 21.31 -6.52 4.96
CA ILE A 10 20.18 -6.76 4.05
C ILE A 10 19.31 -5.51 3.93
N ALA A 11 18.93 -4.92 5.06
CA ALA A 11 18.07 -3.74 5.11
C ALA A 11 18.69 -2.54 4.39
N TRP A 12 19.89 -2.11 4.77
CA TRP A 12 20.47 -0.86 4.28
C TRP A 12 21.09 -0.99 2.89
N LYS A 13 21.70 -2.14 2.56
CA LYS A 13 22.42 -2.31 1.30
C LYS A 13 21.51 -2.69 0.14
N TYR A 14 20.47 -3.49 0.42
CA TYR A 14 19.59 -4.04 -0.61
C TYR A 14 18.17 -3.47 -0.55
N VAL A 15 17.55 -3.43 0.63
CA VAL A 15 16.13 -3.02 0.76
C VAL A 15 15.92 -1.51 0.78
N TRP A 16 16.85 -0.73 1.34
CA TRP A 16 16.79 0.73 1.40
C TRP A 16 17.83 1.39 0.50
N ASN A 17 18.16 0.70 -0.60
CA ASN A 17 19.09 1.21 -1.59
C ASN A 17 18.44 2.37 -2.38
N PRO A 18 19.15 3.51 -2.59
CA PRO A 18 18.68 4.61 -3.43
C PRO A 18 18.25 4.20 -4.86
N ALA A 19 18.70 3.05 -5.36
CA ALA A 19 18.27 2.50 -6.63
C ALA A 19 16.76 2.16 -6.67
N LEU A 20 16.16 1.74 -5.55
CA LEU A 20 14.75 1.35 -5.52
C LEU A 20 13.77 2.50 -5.84
N PRO A 21 13.85 3.69 -5.20
CA PRO A 21 12.99 4.80 -5.59
C PRO A 21 13.21 5.23 -7.04
N ILE A 22 14.44 5.14 -7.56
CA ILE A 22 14.74 5.43 -8.97
C ILE A 22 14.03 4.42 -9.90
N ILE A 23 14.14 3.13 -9.62
CA ILE A 23 13.45 2.07 -10.39
C ILE A 23 11.94 2.29 -10.34
N PHE A 24 11.40 2.65 -9.18
CA PHE A 24 9.97 2.95 -9.03
C PHE A 24 9.53 4.15 -9.88
N LEU A 25 10.31 5.24 -9.90
CA LEU A 25 10.04 6.40 -10.74
C LEU A 25 10.12 6.05 -12.24
N LEU A 26 11.12 5.27 -12.65
CA LEU A 26 11.26 4.81 -14.03
C LEU A 26 10.11 3.90 -14.46
N PHE A 27 9.68 2.99 -13.57
CA PHE A 27 8.52 2.14 -13.83
C PHE A 27 7.24 2.97 -13.95
N GLY A 28 7.00 3.91 -13.03
CA GLY A 28 5.86 4.81 -13.13
C GLY A 28 5.88 5.66 -14.41
N LEU A 29 7.06 6.09 -14.85
CA LEU A 29 7.23 6.80 -16.12
C LEU A 29 6.91 5.90 -17.31
N TYR A 30 7.42 4.66 -17.31
CA TYR A 30 7.13 3.66 -18.33
C TYR A 30 5.62 3.42 -18.47
N VAL A 31 4.91 3.20 -17.36
CA VAL A 31 3.46 2.99 -17.37
C VAL A 31 2.71 4.29 -17.76
N THR A 32 3.20 5.45 -17.33
CA THR A 32 2.65 6.75 -17.72
C THR A 32 2.69 6.94 -19.25
N ILE A 33 3.83 6.66 -19.88
CA ILE A 33 3.99 6.77 -21.32
C ILE A 33 3.12 5.72 -22.03
N GLY A 34 3.13 4.48 -21.56
CA GLY A 34 2.30 3.39 -22.11
C GLY A 34 0.80 3.66 -22.05
N THR A 35 0.34 4.33 -20.99
CA THR A 35 -1.06 4.77 -20.82
C THR A 35 -1.35 6.13 -21.46
N ARG A 36 -0.38 6.71 -22.19
CA ARG A 36 -0.49 8.02 -22.89
C ARG A 36 -0.86 9.16 -21.94
N PHE A 37 -0.18 9.23 -20.80
CA PHE A 37 -0.38 10.24 -19.75
C PHE A 37 -1.83 10.28 -19.25
N PHE A 38 -2.40 9.10 -18.98
CA PHE A 38 -3.79 8.96 -18.53
C PHE A 38 -4.13 9.89 -17.34
N GLN A 39 -3.23 9.96 -16.35
CA GLN A 39 -3.41 10.76 -15.14
C GLN A 39 -3.55 12.26 -15.42
N ILE A 40 -2.89 12.78 -16.45
CA ILE A 40 -2.97 14.20 -16.85
C ILE A 40 -4.16 14.40 -17.79
N ARG A 41 -4.30 13.55 -18.82
CA ARG A 41 -5.32 13.70 -19.87
C ARG A 41 -6.75 13.49 -19.38
N ARG A 42 -6.94 12.59 -18.41
CA ARG A 42 -8.27 12.22 -17.89
C ARG A 42 -8.53 12.78 -16.49
N PHE A 43 -7.69 13.68 -15.98
CA PHE A 43 -7.83 14.26 -14.65
C PHE A 43 -9.24 14.82 -14.39
N GLY A 44 -9.80 15.59 -15.33
CA GLY A 44 -11.17 16.12 -15.20
C GLY A 44 -12.26 15.05 -15.15
N THR A 45 -12.09 13.95 -15.90
CA THR A 45 -13.01 12.81 -15.86
C THR A 45 -12.90 12.05 -14.53
N ILE A 46 -11.68 11.88 -14.01
CA ILE A 46 -11.42 11.27 -12.71
C ILE A 46 -12.09 12.10 -11.62
N TRP A 47 -11.84 13.41 -11.59
CA TRP A 47 -12.42 14.30 -10.58
C TRP A 47 -13.94 14.28 -10.60
N ARG A 48 -14.55 14.42 -11.79
CA ARG A 48 -16.02 14.40 -11.94
C ARG A 48 -16.63 13.07 -11.49
N ASN A 49 -16.01 11.95 -11.84
CA ASN A 49 -16.54 10.64 -11.48
C ASN A 49 -16.29 10.28 -10.02
N THR A 50 -15.16 10.68 -9.44
CA THR A 50 -14.85 10.45 -8.03
C THR A 50 -15.75 11.30 -7.15
N VAL A 51 -15.73 12.62 -7.33
CA VAL A 51 -16.55 13.55 -6.51
C VAL A 51 -18.03 13.37 -6.81
N GLY A 52 -18.43 13.28 -8.09
CA GLY A 52 -19.81 13.09 -8.49
C GLY A 52 -20.41 11.80 -7.95
N LYS A 53 -19.70 10.66 -8.05
CA LYS A 53 -20.20 9.37 -7.53
C LYS A 53 -20.07 9.24 -6.02
N ILE A 54 -19.15 9.94 -5.35
CA ILE A 54 -19.12 10.02 -3.89
C ILE A 54 -20.38 10.73 -3.37
N VAL A 55 -20.78 11.81 -4.03
CA VAL A 55 -22.00 12.57 -3.69
C VAL A 55 -23.26 11.76 -4.04
N GLU A 56 -23.28 11.08 -5.18
CA GLU A 56 -24.41 10.26 -5.64
C GLU A 56 -24.54 8.93 -4.88
N ALA A 57 -23.44 8.35 -4.37
CA ALA A 57 -23.46 7.13 -3.55
C ALA A 57 -24.17 7.30 -2.19
N ARG A 58 -24.51 8.53 -1.78
CA ARG A 58 -25.50 8.75 -0.70
C ARG A 58 -26.92 8.34 -1.10
N ARG A 59 -27.20 8.03 -2.38
CA ARG A 59 -28.56 7.80 -2.92
C ARG A 59 -28.78 6.44 -3.62
N GLY A 60 -27.79 5.57 -3.83
CA GLY A 60 -28.02 4.31 -4.58
C GLY A 60 -27.04 3.16 -4.33
N LYS A 61 -27.58 1.93 -4.31
CA LYS A 61 -26.87 0.65 -4.14
C LYS A 61 -26.29 0.16 -5.49
N GLY A 62 -24.98 0.32 -5.71
CA GLY A 62 -24.27 -0.40 -6.76
C GLY A 62 -24.00 -1.87 -6.36
N PRO A 63 -23.56 -2.75 -7.29
CA PRO A 63 -23.28 -4.17 -7.04
C PRO A 63 -22.00 -4.43 -6.21
N GLY A 64 -21.63 -3.50 -5.32
CA GLY A 64 -20.46 -3.59 -4.45
C GLY A 64 -20.85 -3.70 -2.99
N ILE A 65 -19.98 -4.31 -2.17
CA ILE A 65 -20.19 -4.51 -0.72
C ILE A 65 -20.21 -3.17 0.04
N LEU A 66 -19.49 -2.17 -0.45
CA LEU A 66 -19.35 -0.84 0.15
C LEU A 66 -19.91 0.24 -0.79
N THR A 67 -20.47 1.31 -0.23
CA THR A 67 -20.79 2.53 -1.00
C THR A 67 -19.50 3.17 -1.55
N SER A 68 -19.59 3.92 -2.65
CA SER A 68 -18.41 4.60 -3.23
C SER A 68 -17.70 5.51 -2.23
N PHE A 69 -18.46 6.17 -1.34
CA PHE A 69 -17.88 6.99 -0.28
C PHE A 69 -17.20 6.14 0.80
N GLN A 70 -17.82 5.04 1.27
CA GLN A 70 -17.17 4.16 2.24
C GLN A 70 -15.89 3.55 1.69
N ALA A 71 -15.89 3.08 0.43
CA ALA A 71 -14.69 2.56 -0.21
C ALA A 71 -13.58 3.62 -0.31
N TRP A 72 -13.94 4.86 -0.66
CA TRP A 72 -13.00 5.99 -0.65
C TRP A 72 -12.49 6.31 0.76
N ALA A 73 -13.37 6.38 1.75
CA ALA A 73 -13.02 6.70 3.12
C ALA A 73 -12.10 5.64 3.73
N THR A 74 -12.35 4.35 3.48
CA THR A 74 -11.48 3.24 3.88
C THR A 74 -10.11 3.36 3.21
N ALA A 75 -10.05 3.63 1.91
CA ALA A 75 -8.79 3.79 1.19
C ALA A 75 -8.00 5.04 1.67
N ALA A 76 -8.68 6.16 1.89
CA ALA A 76 -8.09 7.40 2.37
C ALA A 76 -7.59 7.25 3.82
N GLY A 77 -8.37 6.62 4.68
CA GLY A 77 -7.99 6.34 6.07
C GLY A 77 -6.77 5.42 6.17
N GLY A 78 -6.64 4.45 5.25
CA GLY A 78 -5.45 3.59 5.18
C GLY A 78 -4.21 4.30 4.63
N ALA A 79 -4.38 5.31 3.77
CA ALA A 79 -3.26 6.02 3.14
C ALA A 79 -2.76 7.24 3.94
N ILE A 80 -3.61 7.83 4.80
CA ILE A 80 -3.29 9.02 5.58
C ILE A 80 -3.00 8.58 7.03
N GLY A 81 -1.78 8.80 7.50
CA GLY A 81 -1.40 8.47 8.87
C GLY A 81 -0.25 9.29 9.40
N MET A 82 0.07 9.08 10.68
CA MET A 82 1.19 9.74 11.38
C MET A 82 2.52 9.58 10.62
N GLY A 83 2.73 8.41 9.99
CA GLY A 83 3.92 8.13 9.18
C GLY A 83 4.12 9.11 8.01
N ASN A 84 3.04 9.60 7.39
CA ASN A 84 3.15 10.56 6.29
C ASN A 84 3.60 11.93 6.79
N ILE A 85 3.08 12.37 7.95
CA ILE A 85 3.43 13.68 8.52
C ILE A 85 4.89 13.67 8.98
N ALA A 86 5.27 12.66 9.78
CA ALA A 86 6.64 12.49 10.26
C ALA A 86 7.63 12.25 9.10
N GLY A 87 7.20 11.54 8.06
CA GLY A 87 7.99 11.30 6.85
C GLY A 87 8.26 12.58 6.07
N VAL A 88 7.24 13.41 5.83
CA VAL A 88 7.39 14.70 5.14
C VAL A 88 8.30 15.63 5.95
N SER A 89 8.07 15.75 7.26
CA SER A 89 8.89 16.62 8.11
C SER A 89 10.36 16.20 8.11
N SER A 90 10.62 14.89 8.21
CA SER A 90 11.99 14.34 8.18
C SER A 90 12.64 14.53 6.82
N ALA A 91 11.90 14.33 5.72
CA ALA A 91 12.39 14.51 4.37
C ALA A 91 12.77 15.97 4.09
N VAL A 92 11.98 16.93 4.56
CA VAL A 92 12.29 18.36 4.41
C VAL A 92 13.43 18.78 5.34
N ALA A 93 13.47 18.28 6.57
CA ALA A 93 14.54 18.59 7.51
C ALA A 93 15.91 18.08 7.04
N LEU A 94 15.97 16.87 6.46
CA LEU A 94 17.21 16.25 6.00
C LEU A 94 17.57 16.62 4.56
N GLY A 95 16.58 16.69 3.66
CA GLY A 95 16.76 16.90 2.23
C GLY A 95 16.52 18.33 1.75
N GLY A 96 16.12 19.23 2.64
CA GLY A 96 15.77 20.61 2.31
C GLY A 96 14.43 20.75 1.56
N PRO A 97 14.07 21.97 1.14
CA PRO A 97 12.78 22.26 0.50
C PRO A 97 12.61 21.54 -0.86
N GLY A 98 13.71 21.16 -1.53
CA GLY A 98 13.68 20.42 -2.79
C GLY A 98 13.06 19.02 -2.67
N ALA A 99 12.96 18.46 -1.46
CA ALA A 99 12.28 17.19 -1.22
C ALA A 99 10.80 17.24 -1.66
N ILE A 100 10.12 18.37 -1.48
CA ILE A 100 8.70 18.53 -1.81
C ILE A 100 8.45 18.33 -3.30
N PHE A 101 9.34 18.86 -4.16
CA PHE A 101 9.25 18.66 -5.60
C PHE A 101 9.28 17.17 -5.97
N TRP A 102 10.23 16.43 -5.39
CA TRP A 102 10.36 14.99 -5.63
C TRP A 102 9.19 14.18 -5.06
N MET A 103 8.56 14.64 -3.97
CA MET A 103 7.34 14.04 -3.45
C MET A 103 6.15 14.20 -4.40
N TRP A 104 6.03 15.33 -5.09
CA TRP A 104 5.00 15.49 -6.13
C TRP A 104 5.27 14.61 -7.35
N VAL A 105 6.52 14.54 -7.80
CA VAL A 105 6.90 13.65 -8.91
C VAL A 105 6.60 12.19 -8.57
N SER A 106 6.97 11.73 -7.38
CA SER A 106 6.69 10.36 -6.94
C SER A 106 5.19 10.09 -6.77
N ALA A 107 4.42 11.07 -6.29
CA ALA A 107 2.96 10.97 -6.22
C ALA A 107 2.32 10.84 -7.61
N LEU A 108 2.78 11.61 -8.61
CA LEU A 108 2.31 11.51 -10.00
C LEU A 108 2.56 10.11 -10.58
N MET A 109 3.75 9.56 -10.36
CA MET A 109 4.12 8.21 -10.81
C MET A 109 3.32 7.13 -10.05
N GLY A 110 3.15 7.31 -8.74
CA GLY A 110 2.38 6.40 -7.88
C GLY A 110 0.91 6.32 -8.27
N MET A 111 0.28 7.42 -8.69
CA MET A 111 -1.12 7.42 -9.13
C MET A 111 -1.37 6.46 -10.29
N VAL A 112 -0.48 6.44 -11.29
CA VAL A 112 -0.62 5.57 -12.46
C VAL A 112 -0.41 4.10 -12.08
N THR A 113 0.63 3.82 -11.29
CA THR A 113 0.89 2.46 -10.79
C THR A 113 -0.30 1.94 -9.99
N LYS A 114 -0.87 2.79 -9.11
CA LYS A 114 -2.04 2.41 -8.31
C LYS A 114 -3.28 2.18 -9.16
N MET A 115 -3.48 3.00 -10.19
CA MET A 115 -4.56 2.80 -11.16
C MET A 115 -4.43 1.43 -11.85
N CYS A 116 -3.23 1.05 -12.30
CA CYS A 116 -3.01 -0.26 -12.92
C CYS A 116 -3.32 -1.40 -11.95
N GLU A 117 -2.88 -1.29 -10.70
CA GLU A 117 -3.14 -2.28 -9.65
C GLU A 117 -4.65 -2.45 -9.39
N VAL A 118 -5.39 -1.35 -9.20
CA VAL A 118 -6.84 -1.39 -8.96
C VAL A 118 -7.58 -1.93 -10.19
N THR A 119 -7.15 -1.56 -11.39
CA THR A 119 -7.74 -2.07 -12.64
C THR A 119 -7.59 -3.58 -12.74
N LEU A 120 -6.39 -4.11 -12.45
CA LEU A 120 -6.14 -5.55 -12.42
C LEU A 120 -6.96 -6.26 -11.32
N ALA A 121 -7.03 -5.67 -10.13
CA ALA A 121 -7.82 -6.23 -9.03
C ALA A 121 -9.32 -6.35 -9.36
N VAL A 122 -9.87 -5.40 -10.11
CA VAL A 122 -11.27 -5.46 -10.58
C VAL A 122 -11.43 -6.45 -11.73
N HIS A 123 -10.48 -6.49 -12.68
CA HIS A 123 -10.54 -7.40 -13.83
C HIS A 123 -10.48 -8.87 -13.41
N TYR A 124 -9.64 -9.20 -12.44
CA TYR A 124 -9.42 -10.58 -11.97
C TYR A 124 -10.27 -10.97 -10.75
N ARG A 125 -11.17 -10.10 -10.30
CA ARG A 125 -12.02 -10.32 -9.12
C ARG A 125 -12.82 -11.62 -9.22
N GLU A 126 -12.93 -12.36 -8.11
CA GLU A 126 -13.83 -13.51 -8.00
C GLU A 126 -15.08 -13.12 -7.25
N VAL A 127 -16.22 -13.58 -7.76
CA VAL A 127 -17.51 -13.51 -7.07
C VAL A 127 -17.79 -14.90 -6.52
N PHE A 128 -17.83 -15.01 -5.20
CA PHE A 128 -18.09 -16.26 -4.50
C PHE A 128 -19.61 -16.55 -4.48
N PRO A 129 -20.01 -17.81 -4.25
CA PRO A 129 -21.43 -18.21 -4.19
C PRO A 129 -22.26 -17.36 -3.22
N ASP A 130 -21.64 -16.86 -2.14
CA ASP A 130 -22.27 -16.00 -1.14
C ASP A 130 -22.49 -14.54 -1.61
N GLY A 131 -22.28 -14.24 -2.90
CA GLY A 131 -22.42 -12.91 -3.49
C GLY A 131 -21.29 -11.94 -3.12
N ARG A 132 -20.32 -12.36 -2.31
CA ARG A 132 -19.14 -11.57 -1.94
C ARG A 132 -18.13 -11.57 -3.08
N ALA A 133 -17.58 -10.40 -3.39
CA ALA A 133 -16.56 -10.26 -4.41
C ALA A 133 -15.21 -9.94 -3.78
N TYR A 134 -14.25 -10.85 -3.90
CA TYR A 134 -12.87 -10.66 -3.42
C TYR A 134 -11.93 -10.49 -4.61
N GLY A 135 -11.03 -9.53 -4.49
CA GLY A 135 -10.00 -9.26 -5.48
C GLY A 135 -8.78 -8.70 -4.76
N GLY A 136 -7.66 -8.70 -5.47
CA GLY A 136 -6.42 -8.18 -4.92
C GLY A 136 -5.20 -8.75 -5.61
N PRO A 137 -4.01 -8.42 -5.10
CA PRO A 137 -2.77 -8.81 -5.71
C PRO A 137 -2.54 -10.30 -5.87
N THR A 138 -2.90 -11.07 -4.85
CA THR A 138 -2.83 -12.53 -4.90
C THR A 138 -3.71 -13.11 -6.01
N PHE A 139 -4.91 -12.55 -6.23
CA PHE A 139 -5.84 -13.00 -7.27
C PHE A 139 -5.35 -12.69 -8.69
N TYR A 140 -4.86 -11.47 -8.95
CA TYR A 140 -4.33 -11.16 -10.30
C TYR A 140 -2.98 -11.83 -10.56
N ILE A 141 -2.20 -12.17 -9.53
CA ILE A 141 -0.97 -12.98 -9.69
C ILE A 141 -1.34 -14.42 -10.07
N GLU A 142 -2.28 -15.05 -9.34
CA GLU A 142 -2.71 -16.41 -9.66
C GLU A 142 -3.33 -16.49 -11.06
N LYS A 143 -4.27 -15.60 -11.38
CA LYS A 143 -5.00 -15.65 -12.63
C LYS A 143 -4.22 -15.09 -13.81
N GLY A 144 -3.58 -13.94 -13.64
CA GLY A 144 -2.82 -13.28 -14.70
C GLY A 144 -1.51 -14.01 -14.99
N LEU A 145 -0.66 -14.21 -13.98
CA LEU A 145 0.64 -14.88 -14.20
C LEU A 145 0.46 -16.40 -14.30
N GLY A 146 -0.35 -17.00 -13.42
CA GLY A 146 -0.54 -18.46 -13.39
C GLY A 146 -1.43 -18.99 -14.51
N LYS A 147 -2.69 -18.56 -14.61
CA LYS A 147 -3.68 -19.14 -15.54
C LYS A 147 -3.54 -18.62 -16.97
N GLU A 148 -3.44 -17.30 -17.16
CA GLU A 148 -3.37 -16.71 -18.51
C GLU A 148 -1.96 -16.80 -19.13
N ARG A 149 -0.93 -16.37 -18.40
CA ARG A 149 0.45 -16.38 -18.90
C ARG A 149 1.17 -17.71 -18.72
N LYS A 150 0.54 -18.68 -18.05
CA LYS A 150 1.05 -20.05 -17.82
C LYS A 150 2.45 -20.06 -17.21
N TRP A 151 2.74 -19.13 -16.30
CA TRP A 151 4.01 -19.12 -15.58
C TRP A 151 4.15 -20.39 -14.72
N PRO A 152 5.39 -20.84 -14.45
CA PRO A 152 5.64 -21.98 -13.59
C PRO A 152 4.93 -21.82 -12.24
N SER A 153 4.29 -22.89 -11.77
CA SER A 153 3.44 -22.85 -10.58
C SER A 153 4.18 -22.42 -9.32
N TRP A 154 5.45 -22.78 -9.21
CA TRP A 154 6.31 -22.37 -8.09
C TRP A 154 6.60 -20.86 -8.10
N LEU A 155 6.76 -20.26 -9.29
CA LEU A 155 7.19 -18.86 -9.43
C LEU A 155 6.08 -17.88 -9.08
N TRP A 156 4.87 -18.06 -9.63
CA TRP A 156 3.77 -17.14 -9.29
C TRP A 156 3.29 -17.33 -7.84
N LYS A 157 3.36 -18.55 -7.29
CA LYS A 157 3.08 -18.81 -5.86
C LYS A 157 4.09 -18.13 -4.95
N LEU A 158 5.37 -18.17 -5.30
CA LEU A 158 6.42 -17.47 -4.55
C LEU A 158 6.16 -15.96 -4.54
N ILE A 159 5.86 -15.36 -5.70
CA ILE A 159 5.56 -13.93 -5.81
C ILE A 159 4.31 -13.58 -4.99
N ALA A 160 3.25 -14.39 -5.09
CA ALA A 160 2.03 -14.20 -4.31
C ALA A 160 2.28 -14.33 -2.80
N LEU A 161 3.12 -15.27 -2.37
CA LEU A 161 3.50 -15.47 -0.97
C LEU A 161 4.29 -14.28 -0.44
N VAL A 162 5.33 -13.84 -1.15
CA VAL A 162 6.14 -12.68 -0.76
C VAL A 162 5.27 -11.43 -0.67
N PHE A 163 4.38 -11.23 -1.63
CA PHE A 163 3.47 -10.09 -1.63
C PHE A 163 2.45 -10.17 -0.47
N GLY A 164 1.87 -11.34 -0.23
CA GLY A 164 0.93 -11.56 0.87
C GLY A 164 1.55 -11.37 2.25
N VAL A 165 2.74 -11.93 2.47
CA VAL A 165 3.52 -11.73 3.70
C VAL A 165 3.91 -10.27 3.85
N GLY A 166 4.31 -9.60 2.77
CA GLY A 166 4.60 -8.18 2.75
C GLY A 166 3.40 -7.35 3.20
N LEU A 167 2.23 -7.53 2.59
CA LEU A 167 1.00 -6.86 3.01
C LEU A 167 0.66 -7.12 4.48
N PHE A 168 0.72 -8.38 4.93
CA PHE A 168 0.42 -8.72 6.32
C PHE A 168 1.42 -8.07 7.30
N SER A 169 2.71 -8.03 6.93
CA SER A 169 3.75 -7.41 7.76
C SER A 169 3.55 -5.92 7.97
N THR A 170 2.95 -5.20 7.00
CA THR A 170 2.66 -3.77 7.15
C THR A 170 1.68 -3.50 8.29
N MET A 171 0.75 -4.42 8.55
CA MET A 171 -0.18 -4.30 9.67
C MET A 171 0.54 -4.40 11.03
N LEU A 172 1.65 -5.16 11.10
CA LEU A 172 2.44 -5.34 12.31
C LEU A 172 3.40 -4.16 12.56
N ILE A 173 4.12 -3.73 11.51
CA ILE A 173 5.25 -2.77 11.58
C ILE A 173 4.78 -1.33 11.30
N THR A 174 3.60 -0.94 11.79
CA THR A 174 3.12 0.44 11.63
C THR A 174 3.67 1.34 12.76
N MET A 175 3.99 2.59 12.45
CA MET A 175 4.43 3.60 13.44
C MET A 175 3.45 3.76 14.62
N SER A 176 2.14 3.59 14.40
CA SER A 176 1.14 3.62 15.47
C SER A 176 1.33 2.51 16.51
N ASN A 177 1.64 1.29 16.04
CA ASN A 177 1.90 0.15 16.94
C ASN A 177 3.18 0.38 17.73
N TYR A 178 4.22 0.92 17.09
CA TYR A 178 5.47 1.26 17.77
C TYR A 178 5.26 2.31 18.88
N THR A 179 4.54 3.40 18.58
CA THR A 179 4.24 4.43 19.58
C THR A 179 3.44 3.90 20.76
N LEU A 180 2.49 2.98 20.52
CA LEU A 180 1.72 2.32 21.58
C LEU A 180 2.61 1.47 22.49
N GLN A 181 3.54 0.70 21.89
CA GLN A 181 4.50 -0.11 22.64
C GLN A 181 5.42 0.78 23.49
N GLU A 182 5.97 1.86 22.91
CA GLU A 182 6.87 2.75 23.64
C GLU A 182 6.14 3.51 24.75
N SER A 183 4.89 3.93 24.52
CA SER A 183 4.07 4.60 25.54
C SER A 183 3.74 3.66 26.70
N PHE A 184 3.41 2.40 26.42
CA PHE A 184 3.15 1.39 27.44
C PHE A 184 4.41 1.08 28.25
N LYS A 185 5.55 0.92 27.57
CA LYS A 185 6.85 0.73 28.20
C LYS A 185 7.22 1.90 29.12
N ALA A 186 7.05 3.13 28.65
CA ALA A 186 7.34 4.33 29.42
C ALA A 186 6.43 4.48 30.65
N THR A 187 5.15 4.12 30.53
CA THR A 187 4.15 4.26 31.60
C THR A 187 4.32 3.20 32.69
N PHE A 188 4.58 1.93 32.31
CA PHE A 188 4.63 0.81 33.25
C PHE A 188 6.06 0.35 33.58
N ASN A 189 7.08 1.01 33.03
CA ASN A 189 8.51 0.67 33.17
C ASN A 189 8.81 -0.82 32.89
N THR A 190 8.13 -1.36 31.89
CA THR A 190 8.10 -2.79 31.57
C THR A 190 9.26 -3.17 30.61
N SER A 191 9.62 -4.45 30.56
CA SER A 191 10.60 -4.96 29.59
C SER A 191 10.14 -4.79 28.13
N ASN A 192 11.09 -4.70 27.20
CA ASN A 192 10.81 -4.51 25.77
C ASN A 192 9.93 -5.64 25.20
N THR A 193 10.14 -6.87 25.65
CA THR A 193 9.37 -8.05 25.24
C THR A 193 7.89 -7.93 25.61
N ALA A 194 7.58 -7.47 26.83
CA ALA A 194 6.19 -7.33 27.26
C ALA A 194 5.49 -6.14 26.59
N ALA A 195 6.21 -5.08 26.23
CA ALA A 195 5.68 -4.00 25.39
C ALA A 195 5.31 -4.50 23.99
N VAL A 196 6.17 -5.29 23.34
CA VAL A 196 5.89 -5.89 22.02
C VAL A 196 4.67 -6.81 22.07
N ILE A 197 4.59 -7.69 23.08
CA ILE A 197 3.43 -8.59 23.27
C ILE A 197 2.14 -7.78 23.44
N PHE A 198 2.17 -6.71 24.23
CA PHE A 198 1.02 -5.82 24.40
C PHE A 198 0.61 -5.16 23.08
N GLY A 199 1.57 -4.68 22.28
CA GLY A 199 1.30 -4.12 20.95
C GLY A 199 0.64 -5.12 20.01
N PHE A 200 1.08 -6.38 20.02
CA PHE A 200 0.45 -7.46 19.23
C PHE A 200 -0.97 -7.77 19.71
N LEU A 201 -1.18 -7.88 21.02
CA LEU A 201 -2.51 -8.16 21.60
C LEU A 201 -3.50 -7.02 21.30
N PHE A 202 -3.07 -5.77 21.47
CA PHE A 202 -3.90 -4.61 21.19
C PHE A 202 -4.31 -4.55 19.71
N MET A 203 -3.40 -4.93 18.81
CA MET A 203 -3.70 -5.02 17.39
C MET A 203 -4.73 -6.10 17.07
N ILE A 204 -4.64 -7.29 17.67
CA ILE A 204 -5.62 -8.38 17.46
C ILE A 204 -7.01 -7.99 18.00
N LEU A 205 -7.06 -7.23 19.11
CA LEU A 205 -8.30 -6.80 19.74
C LEU A 205 -8.91 -5.55 19.09
N GLY A 206 -8.11 -4.74 18.39
CA GLY A 206 -8.52 -3.47 17.79
C GLY A 206 -9.04 -3.57 16.36
N TYR A 207 -8.89 -4.73 15.70
CA TYR A 207 -9.41 -5.05 14.36
C TYR A 207 -10.44 -6.18 14.43
#